data_AF-A0A7V1M5D1-F1
#
_entry.id   AF-A0A7V1M5D1-F1
#
_cell.length_a   1.000
_cell.length_b   1.000
_cell.length_c   1.000
_cell.angle_alpha   90.00
_cell.angle_beta   90.00
_cell.angle_gamma   90.00
#
_symmetry.space_group_name_H-M   'P 1'
#
loop_
_entity.id
_entity.type
_entity.pdbx_description
1 polymer ?
#
loop_
_entity_poly.entity_id
_entity_poly.type
_entity_poly.pdbx_seq_one_letter_code
_entity_poly.pdbx_strand_id
1 'polypeptide(L)'
;LLDAFRQQEGLSWHDDIMFSLDMEYHNTDPSRGLYYGLVEAGLMKRIVTDEEIQNATTTAPDNTRAYGRSRAIQHLLASRNRAYIVDWDMVYVDKGRQLELRNPFRTYEKEAERFIRSL
;
A
#
# COMPACT_ATOMS: atom_id res chain seq x y z
N LEU A 1 -17.21 -15.47 14.20
CA LEU A 1 -16.55 -14.67 15.24
C LEU A 1 -17.57 -13.93 16.10
N LEU A 2 -18.13 -12.80 15.63
CA LEU A 2 -19.00 -11.95 16.45
C LEU A 2 -20.26 -12.66 16.97
N ASP A 3 -20.96 -13.42 16.14
CA ASP A 3 -22.15 -14.15 16.59
C ASP A 3 -21.81 -15.24 17.63
N ALA A 4 -20.64 -15.89 17.50
CA ALA A 4 -20.19 -16.87 18.49
C ALA A 4 -19.87 -16.21 19.85
N PHE A 5 -19.15 -15.07 19.84
CA PHE A 5 -18.88 -14.30 21.05
C PHE A 5 -20.17 -13.80 21.69
N ARG A 6 -21.09 -13.26 20.88
CA ARG A 6 -22.41 -12.79 21.33
C ARG A 6 -23.21 -13.88 22.01
N GLN A 7 -23.27 -15.07 21.42
CA GLN A 7 -24.00 -16.21 22.01
C GLN A 7 -23.34 -16.73 23.28
N GLN A 8 -22.01 -16.80 23.31
CA GLN A 8 -21.25 -17.29 24.46
C GLN A 8 -21.37 -16.37 25.68
N GLU A 9 -21.31 -15.05 25.46
CA GLU A 9 -21.36 -14.04 26.52
C GLU A 9 -22.79 -13.55 26.82
N GLY A 10 -23.80 -14.07 26.12
CA GLY A 10 -25.21 -13.70 26.34
C GLY A 10 -25.56 -12.27 25.92
N LEU A 11 -24.87 -11.73 24.91
CA LEU A 11 -24.97 -10.33 24.47
C LEU A 11 -26.05 -10.10 23.41
N SER A 12 -26.46 -8.84 23.30
CA SER A 12 -27.21 -8.28 22.18
C SER A 12 -26.26 -7.73 21.11
N TRP A 13 -26.73 -7.62 19.88
CA TRP A 13 -26.00 -6.93 18.80
C TRP A 13 -25.76 -5.44 19.07
N HIS A 14 -26.51 -4.84 19.99
CA HIS A 14 -26.44 -3.42 20.32
C HIS A 14 -25.54 -3.11 21.52
N ASP A 15 -24.91 -4.12 22.13
CA ASP A 15 -24.02 -3.88 23.26
C ASP A 15 -22.70 -3.28 22.76
N ASP A 16 -22.17 -2.29 23.48
CA ASP A 16 -20.98 -1.50 23.09
C ASP A 16 -19.77 -2.37 22.74
N ILE A 17 -19.60 -3.49 23.44
CA ILE A 17 -18.51 -4.44 23.20
C ILE A 17 -18.54 -5.04 21.78
N MET A 18 -19.73 -5.19 21.18
CA MET A 18 -19.87 -5.71 19.82
C MET A 18 -19.26 -4.75 18.80
N PHE A 19 -19.47 -3.44 18.98
CA PHE A 19 -18.85 -2.41 18.13
C PHE A 19 -17.34 -2.36 18.35
N SER A 20 -16.88 -2.51 19.59
CA SER A 20 -15.44 -2.55 19.88
C SER A 20 -14.76 -3.75 19.20
N LEU A 21 -15.40 -4.92 19.17
CA LEU A 21 -14.85 -6.10 18.51
C LEU A 21 -14.86 -5.97 16.98
N ASP A 22 -15.89 -5.35 16.42
CA ASP A 22 -15.95 -5.03 14.99
C ASP A 22 -14.80 -4.10 14.60
N MET A 23 -14.57 -3.04 15.39
CA MET A 23 -13.41 -2.16 15.20
C MET A 23 -12.07 -2.89 15.36
N GLU A 24 -11.93 -3.74 16.38
CA GLU A 24 -10.68 -4.47 16.63
C GLU A 24 -10.37 -5.49 15.52
N TYR A 25 -11.38 -6.03 14.85
CA TYR A 25 -11.18 -6.85 13.65
C TYR A 25 -10.50 -6.07 12.51
N HIS A 26 -10.78 -4.77 12.41
CA HIS A 26 -10.20 -3.88 11.40
C HIS A 26 -8.89 -3.20 11.84
N ASN A 27 -8.42 -3.44 13.06
CA ASN A 27 -7.16 -2.89 13.53
C ASN A 27 -5.97 -3.45 12.71
N THR A 28 -5.22 -2.55 12.07
CA THR A 28 -4.11 -2.92 11.18
C THR A 28 -2.81 -3.28 11.91
N ASP A 29 -2.73 -3.08 13.23
CA ASP A 29 -1.58 -3.49 14.05
C ASP A 29 -1.51 -5.04 14.13
N PRO A 30 -0.47 -5.67 13.55
CA PRO A 30 -0.34 -7.13 13.53
C PRO A 30 -0.29 -7.79 14.91
N SER A 31 0.15 -7.06 15.94
CA SER A 31 0.29 -7.58 17.30
C SER A 31 -1.00 -7.50 18.13
N ARG A 32 -2.02 -6.79 17.62
CA ARG A 32 -3.24 -6.48 18.38
C ARG A 32 -4.52 -6.83 17.65
N GLY A 33 -4.55 -6.61 16.34
CA GLY A 33 -5.77 -6.74 15.55
C GLY A 33 -6.33 -8.16 15.55
N LEU A 34 -7.64 -8.25 15.80
CA LEU A 34 -8.32 -9.54 15.96
C LEU A 34 -8.27 -10.39 14.68
N TYR A 35 -8.22 -9.76 13.50
CA TYR A 35 -7.99 -10.45 12.23
C TYR A 35 -6.69 -11.26 12.24
N TYR A 36 -5.60 -10.71 12.77
CA TYR A 36 -4.30 -11.38 12.77
C TYR A 36 -4.29 -12.60 13.70
N GLY A 37 -4.96 -12.51 14.86
CA GLY A 37 -5.16 -13.69 15.72
C GLY A 37 -5.94 -14.81 15.03
N LEU A 38 -6.92 -14.47 14.17
CA LEU A 38 -7.64 -15.46 13.37
C LEU A 38 -6.77 -16.08 12.26
N VAL A 39 -5.85 -15.30 11.67
CA VAL A 39 -4.85 -15.81 10.71
C VAL A 39 -3.92 -16.81 11.41
N GLU A 40 -3.39 -16.47 12.58
CA GLU A 40 -2.51 -17.35 13.38
C GLU A 40 -3.22 -18.64 13.79
N ALA A 41 -4.51 -18.57 14.11
CA ALA A 41 -5.34 -19.73 14.42
C ALA A 41 -5.74 -20.58 13.19
N GLY A 42 -5.34 -20.19 11.98
CA GLY A 42 -5.69 -20.90 10.74
C GLY A 42 -7.16 -20.77 10.33
N LEU A 43 -7.87 -19.77 10.85
CA LEU A 43 -9.30 -19.54 10.60
C LEU A 43 -9.55 -18.59 9.41
N MET A 44 -8.49 -18.01 8.84
CA MET A 44 -8.57 -17.12 7.68
C MET A 44 -7.87 -17.71 6.46
N LYS A 45 -8.51 -17.59 5.29
CA LYS A 45 -7.90 -17.93 4.01
C LYS A 45 -7.06 -16.76 3.50
N ARG A 46 -5.78 -17.01 3.25
CA ARG A 46 -4.87 -16.04 2.62
C ARG A 46 -4.77 -16.29 1.11
N ILE A 47 -4.60 -15.21 0.35
CA ILE A 47 -4.37 -15.27 -1.12
C ILE A 47 -2.97 -14.82 -1.52
N VAL A 48 -2.20 -14.25 -0.58
CA VAL A 48 -0.82 -13.82 -0.74
C VAL A 48 -0.01 -14.15 0.52
N THR A 49 1.29 -14.31 0.35
CA THR A 49 2.26 -14.59 1.43
C THR A 49 2.72 -13.31 2.12
N ASP A 50 3.35 -13.45 3.29
CA ASP A 50 3.98 -12.31 3.97
C ASP A 50 5.16 -11.74 3.18
N GLU A 51 5.88 -12.60 2.44
CA GLU A 51 6.98 -12.18 1.56
C GLU A 51 6.48 -11.31 0.40
N GLU A 52 5.38 -11.68 -0.24
CA GLU A 52 4.75 -10.88 -1.31
C GLU A 52 4.31 -9.50 -0.80
N ILE A 53 3.70 -9.45 0.40
CA ILE A 53 3.32 -8.20 1.06
C ILE A 53 4.56 -7.36 1.36
N GLN A 54 5.59 -7.95 1.95
CA GLN A 54 6.82 -7.24 2.33
C GLN A 54 7.52 -6.66 1.09
N ASN A 55 7.62 -7.43 0.01
CA ASN A 55 8.19 -6.96 -1.25
C ASN A 55 7.39 -5.77 -1.83
N ALA A 56 6.06 -5.82 -1.75
CA ALA A 56 5.19 -4.75 -2.25
C ALA A 56 5.31 -3.42 -1.46
N THR A 57 5.86 -3.43 -0.24
CA THR A 57 6.10 -2.19 0.53
C THR A 57 7.19 -1.30 -0.08
N THR A 58 8.09 -1.88 -0.87
CA THR A 58 9.26 -1.18 -1.45
C THR A 58 9.33 -1.29 -2.97
N THR A 59 8.63 -2.27 -3.55
CA THR A 59 8.64 -2.55 -4.98
C THR A 59 7.29 -2.20 -5.59
N ALA A 60 7.28 -1.28 -6.55
CA ALA A 60 6.08 -0.93 -7.28
C ALA A 60 5.71 -2.02 -8.30
N PRO A 61 4.43 -2.15 -8.68
CA PRO A 61 4.00 -3.02 -9.78
C PRO A 61 4.74 -2.67 -11.08
N ASP A 62 5.28 -3.67 -11.75
CA ASP A 62 6.14 -3.55 -12.93
C ASP A 62 5.38 -3.41 -14.27
N ASN A 63 4.08 -3.67 -14.26
CA ASN A 63 3.21 -3.69 -15.43
C ASN A 63 2.31 -2.45 -15.57
N THR A 64 2.55 -1.41 -14.76
CA THR A 64 1.78 -0.15 -14.79
C THR A 64 2.69 1.07 -14.72
N ARG A 65 2.11 2.27 -14.86
CA ARG A 65 2.86 3.54 -14.69
C ARG A 65 3.52 3.70 -13.31
N ALA A 66 3.11 2.91 -12.32
CA ALA A 66 3.75 2.88 -11.01
C ALA A 66 5.25 2.50 -11.12
N TYR A 67 5.62 1.69 -12.12
CA TYR A 67 7.01 1.34 -12.38
C TYR A 67 7.89 2.56 -12.71
N GLY A 68 7.54 3.31 -13.77
CA GLY A 68 8.30 4.50 -14.15
C GLY A 68 8.30 5.56 -13.04
N ARG A 69 7.18 5.72 -12.33
CA ARG A 69 7.07 6.61 -11.17
C ARG A 69 8.03 6.22 -10.05
N SER A 70 8.09 4.93 -9.69
CA SER A 70 8.96 4.46 -8.60
C SER A 70 10.44 4.66 -8.94
N ARG A 71 10.86 4.41 -10.19
CA ARG A 71 12.23 4.67 -10.64
C ARG A 71 12.62 6.14 -10.48
N ALA A 72 11.72 7.07 -10.85
CA ALA A 72 11.95 8.50 -10.68
C ALA A 72 12.05 8.88 -9.18
N ILE A 73 11.13 8.39 -8.33
CA ILE A 73 11.15 8.64 -6.88
C ILE A 73 12.45 8.12 -6.24
N GLN A 74 12.85 6.88 -6.55
CA GLN A 74 14.06 6.27 -6.00
C GLN A 74 15.31 7.11 -6.31
N HIS A 75 15.43 7.57 -7.57
CA HIS A 75 16.54 8.45 -7.95
C HIS A 75 16.49 9.80 -7.20
N LEU A 76 15.32 10.43 -7.12
CA LEU A 76 15.15 11.71 -6.45
C LEU A 76 15.51 11.65 -4.97
N LEU A 77 15.06 10.60 -4.26
CA LEU A 77 15.41 10.35 -2.86
C LEU A 77 16.93 10.18 -2.66
N ALA A 78 17.63 9.56 -3.63
CA ALA A 78 19.08 9.41 -3.58
C ALA A 78 19.84 10.71 -3.93
N SER A 79 19.27 11.57 -4.77
CA SER A 79 19.95 12.74 -5.38
C SER A 79 20.12 13.96 -4.46
N ARG A 80 19.65 13.94 -3.21
CA ARG A 80 19.52 15.10 -2.29
C ARG A 80 18.71 16.29 -2.84
N ASN A 81 18.18 16.22 -4.06
CA ASN A 81 17.30 17.23 -4.62
C ASN A 81 15.95 17.17 -3.90
N ARG A 82 15.50 18.30 -3.34
CA ARG A 82 14.22 18.40 -2.61
C ARG A 82 13.15 19.17 -3.37
N ALA A 83 13.46 19.69 -4.56
CA ALA A 83 12.56 20.51 -5.36
C ALA A 83 11.84 19.66 -6.42
N TYR A 84 10.95 18.78 -5.95
CA TYR A 84 10.13 17.93 -6.82
C TYR A 84 8.71 17.77 -6.31
N ILE A 85 7.79 17.46 -7.23
CA ILE A 85 6.39 17.10 -6.96
C ILE A 85 6.11 15.79 -7.69
N VAL A 86 5.37 14.90 -7.04
CA VAL A 86 4.98 13.60 -7.59
C VAL A 86 3.46 13.48 -7.49
N ASP A 87 2.82 13.15 -8.60
CA ASP A 87 1.39 12.85 -8.69
C ASP A 87 1.16 11.47 -9.36
N TRP A 88 -0.08 11.14 -9.68
CA TRP A 88 -0.47 9.93 -10.39
C TRP A 88 -0.04 9.93 -11.85
N ASP A 89 -0.10 11.08 -12.51
CA ASP A 89 0.14 11.21 -13.94
C ASP A 89 1.36 12.07 -14.29
N MET A 90 2.12 12.54 -13.30
CA MET A 90 3.32 13.33 -13.54
C MET A 90 4.34 13.26 -12.39
N VAL A 91 5.61 13.47 -12.73
CA VAL A 91 6.69 13.83 -11.78
C VAL A 91 7.33 15.10 -12.28
N TYR A 92 7.33 16.15 -11.47
CA TYR A 92 7.94 17.44 -11.75
C TYR A 92 9.19 17.63 -10.92
N VAL A 93 10.27 18.10 -11.54
CA VAL A 93 11.53 18.47 -10.89
C VAL A 93 11.93 19.83 -11.44
N ASP A 94 12.47 20.71 -10.59
CA ASP A 94 12.96 22.07 -10.88
C ASP A 94 12.97 22.57 -12.36
N LYS A 95 12.58 23.84 -12.58
CA LYS A 95 12.66 24.55 -13.88
C LYS A 95 12.09 23.78 -15.08
N GLY A 96 10.85 23.30 -14.99
CA GLY A 96 10.08 22.83 -16.14
C GLY A 96 10.39 21.40 -16.61
N ARG A 97 11.22 20.63 -15.88
CA ARG A 97 11.48 19.22 -16.20
C ARG A 97 10.36 18.36 -15.65
N GLN A 98 9.70 17.61 -16.53
CA GLN A 98 8.61 16.73 -16.14
C GLN A 98 8.68 15.37 -16.83
N LEU A 99 8.25 14.34 -16.11
CA LEU A 99 7.95 13.01 -16.60
C LEU A 99 6.42 12.86 -16.61
N GLU A 100 5.81 12.72 -17.78
CA GLU A 100 4.37 12.48 -17.90
C GLU A 100 4.03 10.98 -17.94
N LEU A 101 3.00 10.60 -17.17
CA LEU A 101 2.56 9.23 -16.88
C LEU A 101 1.04 9.05 -17.17
N ARG A 102 0.59 9.58 -18.31
CA ARG A 102 -0.84 9.66 -18.68
C ARG A 102 -1.56 8.32 -18.80
N ASN A 103 -0.93 7.29 -19.37
CA ASN A 103 -1.55 5.99 -19.59
C ASN A 103 -1.25 5.03 -18.43
N PRO A 104 -2.25 4.63 -17.61
CA PRO A 104 -2.01 3.79 -16.44
C PRO A 104 -1.41 2.41 -16.76
N PHE A 105 -1.64 1.88 -17.97
CA PHE A 105 -1.20 0.55 -18.39
C PHE A 105 0.20 0.52 -19.01
N ARG A 106 0.85 1.68 -19.17
CA ARG A 106 2.21 1.77 -19.70
C ARG A 106 3.21 1.87 -18.55
N THR A 107 4.35 1.18 -18.64
CA THR A 107 5.34 1.14 -17.55
C THR A 107 6.21 2.39 -17.45
N TYR A 108 6.36 3.15 -18.54
CA TYR A 108 7.21 4.34 -18.64
C TYR A 108 8.69 4.13 -18.28
N GLU A 109 9.20 2.91 -18.36
CA GLU A 109 10.60 2.58 -18.02
C GLU A 109 11.59 3.46 -18.80
N LYS A 110 11.50 3.48 -20.14
CA LYS A 110 12.42 4.26 -20.99
C LYS A 110 12.26 5.76 -20.82
N GLU A 111 11.03 6.24 -20.57
CA GLU A 111 10.76 7.65 -20.25
C GLU A 111 11.39 8.05 -18.92
N ALA A 112 11.21 7.23 -17.88
CA ALA A 112 11.78 7.46 -16.56
C ALA A 112 13.31 7.44 -16.62
N GLU A 113 13.92 6.50 -17.33
CA GLU A 113 15.38 6.49 -17.52
C GLU A 113 15.90 7.74 -18.23
N ARG A 114 15.24 8.18 -19.31
CA ARG A 114 15.61 9.41 -20.02
C ARG A 114 15.47 10.63 -19.13
N PHE A 115 14.37 10.70 -18.38
CA PHE A 115 14.11 11.76 -17.42
C PHE A 115 15.22 11.81 -16.36
N ILE A 116 15.52 10.68 -15.70
CA ILE A 116 16.56 10.56 -14.69
C ILE A 116 17.94 10.99 -15.23
N ARG A 117 18.32 10.55 -16.44
CA ARG A 117 19.59 10.97 -17.06
C ARG A 117 19.67 12.48 -17.36
N SER A 118 18.52 13.15 -17.43
CA SER A 118 18.43 14.60 -17.65
C SER A 118 18.33 15.42 -16.36
N LEU A 119 18.25 14.77 -15.20
CA LEU A 119 18.18 15.42 -13.89
C LEU A 119 19.55 15.88 -13.41
#